data_AF-A0A950CJ05-F1
#
_entry.id   AF-A0A950CJ05-F1
#
_cell.length_a   1.000
_cell.length_b   1.000
_cell.length_c   1.000
_cell.angle_alpha   90.00
_cell.angle_beta   90.00
_cell.angle_gamma   90.00
#
_symmetry.space_group_name_H-M   'P 1'
#
loop_
_entity.id
_entity.type
_entity.pdbx_description
1 polymer ?
#
loop_
_entity_poly.entity_id
_entity_poly.type
_entity_poly.pdbx_seq_one_letter_code
_entity_poly.pdbx_strand_id
1 'polypeptide(L)' 'QAIDLMAREGLGRVPVVEHDNPGKLVGILSDSDVRSAIRVWLEESEQAKQTLRWRAPL' A
#
# COMPACT_ATOMS: atom_id res chain seq x y z
N GLN A 1 2.98 -1.74 -10.04
CA GLN A 1 3.57 -0.65 -10.86
C GLN A 1 4.66 0.15 -10.11
N ALA A 2 4.39 0.83 -8.99
CA ALA A 2 5.46 1.52 -8.24
C ALA A 2 6.36 0.57 -7.43
N ILE A 3 5.77 -0.39 -6.72
CA ILE A 3 6.51 -1.37 -5.91
C ILE A 3 7.44 -2.23 -6.79
N ASP A 4 6.98 -2.66 -7.96
CA ASP A 4 7.78 -3.45 -8.89
C ASP A 4 9.00 -2.66 -9.40
N LEU A 5 8.82 -1.36 -9.68
CA LEU A 5 9.90 -0.47 -10.06
C LEU A 5 10.91 -0.32 -8.92
N MET A 6 10.42 -0.07 -7.70
CA MET A 6 11.25 0.05 -6.50
C MET A 6 12.08 -1.22 -6.27
N ALA A 7 11.47 -2.40 -6.40
CA ALA A 7 12.14 -3.68 -6.21
C ALA A 7 13.18 -3.97 -7.31
N ARG A 8 12.82 -3.75 -8.58
CA ARG A 8 13.70 -4.06 -9.72
C ARG A 8 14.93 -3.16 -9.74
N GLU A 9 14.76 -1.88 -9.43
CA GLU A 9 15.83 -0.87 -9.51
C GLU A 9 16.53 -0.63 -8.16
N GLY A 10 16.13 -1.32 -7.09
CA GLY A 10 16.71 -1.15 -5.74
C GLY A 10 16.42 0.21 -5.11
N LEU A 11 15.26 0.83 -5.42
CA LEU A 11 14.89 2.15 -4.92
C LEU A 11 14.09 2.04 -3.63
N GLY A 12 14.63 2.56 -2.51
CA GLY A 12 13.90 2.60 -1.24
C GLY A 12 12.85 3.73 -1.13
N ARG A 13 12.79 4.61 -2.14
CA ARG A 13 11.82 5.71 -2.23
C ARG A 13 11.63 6.18 -3.67
N VAL A 14 10.44 6.68 -3.98
CA VAL A 14 10.11 7.32 -5.26
C VAL A 14 9.30 8.61 -5.04
N PRO A 15 9.50 9.66 -5.86
CA PRO A 15 8.67 10.85 -5.80
C PRO A 15 7.28 10.59 -6.39
N VAL A 16 6.28 11.25 -5.83
CA VAL A 16 4.92 11.30 -6.36
C VAL A 16 4.68 12.71 -6.87
N VAL A 17 4.27 12.84 -8.14
CA VAL A 17 4.05 14.12 -8.81
C VAL A 17 2.61 14.23 -9.30
N GLU A 18 2.13 15.44 -9.58
CA GLU A 18 0.83 15.59 -10.26
C GLU A 18 0.90 15.04 -11.66
N HIS A 19 -0.15 14.33 -12.08
CA HIS A 19 -0.23 13.75 -13.42
C HIS A 19 -0.17 14.83 -14.51
N ASP A 20 -0.95 15.90 -14.35
CA ASP A 20 -1.07 16.98 -15.32
C ASP A 20 0.10 17.98 -15.24
N ASN A 21 0.94 17.88 -14.20
CA ASN A 21 2.15 18.68 -14.05
C ASN A 21 3.27 17.87 -13.37
N PRO A 22 4.05 17.08 -14.14
CA PRO A 22 5.09 16.21 -13.59
C PRO A 22 6.22 16.95 -12.87
N GLY A 23 6.37 18.26 -13.09
CA GLY A 23 7.32 19.09 -12.35
C GLY A 23 6.87 19.41 -10.91
N LYS A 24 5.59 19.18 -10.59
CA LYS A 24 5.03 19.45 -9.27
C LYS A 24 5.07 18.20 -8.41
N LEU A 25 6.05 18.17 -7.50
CA LEU A 25 6.16 17.17 -6.43
C LEU A 25 5.00 17.33 -5.43
N VAL A 26 4.28 16.24 -5.17
CA VAL A 26 3.18 16.20 -4.19
C VAL A 26 3.49 15.31 -2.99
N GLY A 27 4.51 14.46 -3.06
CA GLY A 27 4.92 13.63 -1.93
C GLY A 27 6.04 12.65 -2.27
N ILE A 28 6.35 11.80 -1.30
CA ILE A 28 7.31 10.69 -1.43
C ILE A 28 6.60 9.40 -1.02
N LEU A 29 6.79 8.34 -1.80
CA LEU A 29 6.44 6.98 -1.43
C LEU A 29 7.72 6.25 -1.01
N SER A 30 7.76 5.68 0.19
CA SER A 30 8.88 4.94 0.75
C SER A 30 8.53 3.49 1.07
N ASP A 31 9.54 2.66 1.31
CA ASP A 31 9.33 1.27 1.75
C ASP A 31 8.52 1.18 3.05
N SER A 32 8.68 2.15 3.97
CA SER A 32 7.91 2.19 5.22
C SER A 32 6.43 2.45 4.98
N ASP A 33 6.09 3.26 3.98
CA ASP A 33 4.69 3.53 3.63
C ASP A 33 4.04 2.26 3.07
N VAL A 34 4.75 1.57 2.17
CA VAL A 34 4.30 0.28 1.60
C VAL A 34 4.09 -0.77 2.69
N ARG A 35 5.06 -0.94 3.60
CA ARG A 35 4.94 -1.90 4.72
C ARG A 35 3.78 -1.57 5.65
N SER A 36 3.59 -0.29 5.96
CA SER A 36 2.50 0.17 6.82
C SER A 36 1.14 -0.08 6.17
N ALA A 37 1.00 0.20 4.87
CA ALA A 37 -0.22 -0.04 4.12
C ALA A 37 -0.58 -1.53 4.09
N ILE A 38 0.40 -2.42 3.82
CA ILE A 38 0.17 -3.87 3.82
C ILE A 38 -0.30 -4.37 5.20
N ARG A 39 0.31 -3.88 6.29
CA ARG A 39 -0.07 -4.25 7.64
C ARG A 39 -1.55 -3.95 7.91
N VAL A 40 -1.98 -2.72 7.63
CA VAL A 40 -3.37 -2.27 7.83
C VAL A 40 -4.33 -3.16 7.05
N TRP A 41 -4.04 -3.42 5.77
CA TRP A 41 -4.84 -4.29 4.93
C TRP A 41 -4.97 -5.72 5.45
N LEU A 42 -3.87 -6.31 5.94
CA LEU A 42 -3.90 -7.64 6.53
C LEU A 42 -4.78 -7.68 7.77
N GLU A 43 -4.63 -6.71 8.67
CA GLU A 43 -5.43 -6.61 9.90
C GLU A 43 -6.92 -6.47 9.60
N GLU A 44 -7.30 -5.58 8.68
CA GLU A 44 -8.69 -5.40 8.24
C GLU A 44 -9.26 -6.67 7.61
N SER A 45 -8.47 -7.37 6.78
CA SER A 45 -8.90 -8.60 6.12
C SER A 45 -9.14 -9.75 7.10
N GLU A 46 -8.33 -9.84 8.16
CA GLU A 46 -8.50 -10.87 9.19
C GLU A 46 -9.72 -10.58 10.07
N GLN A 47 -9.94 -9.31 10.43
CA GLN A 47 -11.15 -8.91 11.15
C GLN A 47 -12.42 -9.22 10.35
N ALA A 48 -12.44 -8.90 9.05
CA ALA A 48 -13.58 -9.19 8.17
C ALA A 48 -13.89 -10.69 8.10
N LYS A 49 -12.87 -11.55 7.95
CA LYS A 49 -13.04 -13.02 7.94
C LYS A 49 -13.56 -13.53 9.28
N GLN A 50 -13.07 -12.99 10.39
CA GLN A 50 -13.50 -13.40 11.72
C GLN A 50 -14.96 -13.03 11.98
N THR A 51 -15.39 -11.83 11.59
CA THR A 51 -16.81 -11.42 11.67
C THR A 51 -17.72 -12.30 10.81
N LEU A 52 -17.29 -12.67 9.60
CA LEU A 52 -18.07 -13.58 8.73
C LEU A 52 -18.17 -15.00 9.31
N ARG A 53 -17.09 -15.50 9.92
CA ARG A 53 -17.07 -16.82 10.58
C ARG A 53 -18.10 -16.93 11.70
N TRP A 54 -18.33 -15.86 12.47
CA TRP A 54 -19.31 -15.84 13.56
C TRP A 54 -20.77 -15.76 13.10
N ARG A 55 -21.02 -15.41 11.83
CA ARG A 55 -22.38 -15.19 11.28
C ARG A 55 -22.88 -16.34 10.39
N ALA A 56 -22.08 -17.39 10.19
CA ALA A 56 -22.53 -18.59 9.48
C ALA A 56 -23.39 -19.47 10.43
N PRO A 57 -24.65 -19.81 10.07
CA PRO A 57 -25.42 -20.76 10.86
C PRO A 57 -24.80 -22.16 10.73
N LEU A 58 -24.75 -22.89 11.85
CA LEU A 58 -24.28 -24.27 11.97
C LEU A 58 -25.08 -25.24 11.07
#